data_AF-A0A535XBG5-F1
#
_entry.id   AF-A0A535XBG5-F1
#
_cell.length_a   1.000
_cell.length_b   1.000
_cell.length_c   1.000
_cell.angle_alpha   90.00
_cell.angle_beta   90.00
_cell.angle_gamma   90.00
#
_symmetry.space_group_name_H-M   'P 1'
#
loop_
_entity.id
_entity.type
_entity.pdbx_description
1 polymer ?
#
loop_
_entity_poly.entity_id
_entity_poly.type
_entity_poly.pdbx_seq_one_letter_code
_entity_poly.pdbx_strand_id
1 'polypeptide(L)'
;MTRRSSASAAQTRAYAARADALAPQLRAEIARVPAVPHGRPTLVVLMGLPGVGKSHCARLLCERLGAAHVASDELRGRLFIAATYADEENRAVFAAATALVDGLLADGHRVVLDATNLIARNRSAAVEAARRRDAPVVYVRVTAPEVDSLSRLAARRAGRAADDHSDADESV
;
A
#
# COMPACT_ATOMS: atom_id res chain seq x y z
N MET A 1 18.68 5.07 -20.82
CA MET A 1 17.90 6.33 -20.68
C MET A 1 16.72 6.26 -21.64
N THR A 2 15.67 5.56 -21.24
CA THR A 2 14.53 5.20 -22.10
C THR A 2 13.57 6.38 -22.14
N ARG A 3 13.31 6.93 -23.34
CA ARG A 3 12.35 8.03 -23.53
C ARG A 3 10.98 7.60 -22.98
N ARG A 4 10.53 8.22 -21.88
CA ARG A 4 9.12 8.15 -21.45
C ARG A 4 8.25 8.66 -22.60
N SER A 5 7.32 7.84 -23.10
CA SER A 5 6.32 8.35 -24.04
C SER A 5 5.36 9.26 -23.27
N SER A 6 4.92 10.36 -23.88
CA SER A 6 3.93 11.28 -23.32
C SER A 6 2.62 10.57 -22.93
N ALA A 7 2.32 9.46 -23.60
CA ALA A 7 1.15 8.61 -23.33
C ALA A 7 1.22 7.92 -21.96
N SER A 8 2.40 7.41 -21.56
CA SER A 8 2.58 6.76 -20.25
C SER A 8 2.34 7.74 -19.09
N ALA A 9 2.84 8.98 -19.20
CA ALA A 9 2.59 10.00 -18.18
C ALA A 9 1.12 10.46 -18.12
N ALA A 10 0.43 10.51 -19.25
CA ALA A 10 -1.00 10.82 -19.30
C ALA A 10 -1.85 9.70 -18.66
N GLN A 11 -1.51 8.44 -18.94
CA GLN A 11 -2.14 7.27 -18.33
C GLN A 11 -1.97 7.26 -16.80
N THR A 12 -0.75 7.48 -16.30
CA THR A 12 -0.48 7.52 -14.85
C THR A 12 -1.29 8.62 -14.15
N ARG A 13 -1.41 9.81 -14.78
CA ARG A 13 -2.28 10.87 -14.25
C ARG A 13 -3.76 10.47 -14.24
N ALA A 14 -4.22 9.76 -15.26
CA ALA A 14 -5.59 9.26 -15.32
C ALA A 14 -5.88 8.25 -14.20
N TYR A 15 -4.93 7.38 -13.84
CA TYR A 15 -5.07 6.48 -12.68
C TYR A 15 -5.27 7.24 -11.37
N ALA A 16 -4.47 8.28 -11.13
CA ALA A 16 -4.64 9.12 -9.95
C ALA A 16 -6.00 9.84 -9.93
N ALA A 17 -6.40 10.42 -11.07
CA ALA A 17 -7.65 11.18 -11.20
C ALA A 17 -8.91 10.31 -11.18
N ARG A 18 -8.80 9.01 -11.47
CA ARG A 18 -9.92 8.06 -11.56
C ARG A 18 -9.75 6.88 -10.61
N ALA A 19 -9.06 7.10 -9.49
CA ALA A 19 -8.81 6.06 -8.50
C ALA A 19 -10.10 5.37 -8.02
N ASP A 20 -11.19 6.13 -7.83
CA ASP A 20 -12.50 5.59 -7.44
C ASP A 20 -13.08 4.63 -8.48
N ALA A 21 -12.83 4.87 -9.77
CA ALA A 21 -13.27 3.98 -10.84
C ALA A 21 -12.45 2.69 -10.91
N LEU A 22 -11.19 2.71 -10.44
CA LEU A 22 -10.30 1.55 -10.37
C LEU A 22 -10.51 0.73 -9.09
N ALA A 23 -11.00 1.35 -8.01
CA ALA A 23 -11.09 0.74 -6.70
C ALA A 23 -11.88 -0.59 -6.69
N PRO A 24 -13.03 -0.75 -7.37
CA PRO A 24 -13.75 -2.03 -7.40
C PRO A 24 -12.93 -3.17 -8.00
N GLN A 25 -12.22 -2.90 -9.11
CA GLN A 25 -11.35 -3.88 -9.75
C GLN A 25 -10.18 -4.23 -8.82
N LEU A 26 -9.47 -3.22 -8.31
CA LEU A 26 -8.34 -3.45 -7.42
C LEU A 26 -8.74 -4.19 -6.15
N ARG A 27 -9.94 -3.93 -5.61
CA ARG A 27 -10.46 -4.65 -4.43
C ARG A 27 -10.59 -6.15 -4.68
N ALA A 28 -10.95 -6.56 -5.90
CA ALA A 28 -11.04 -7.96 -6.28
C ALA A 28 -9.66 -8.62 -6.50
N GLU A 29 -8.62 -7.82 -6.73
CA GLU A 29 -7.27 -8.29 -7.07
C GLU A 29 -6.29 -8.26 -5.89
N ILE A 30 -6.57 -7.49 -4.83
CA ILE A 30 -5.71 -7.45 -3.64
C ILE A 30 -5.81 -8.74 -2.82
N ALA A 31 -4.71 -9.10 -2.16
CA ALA A 31 -4.51 -10.39 -1.53
C ALA A 31 -5.58 -10.76 -0.49
N ARG A 32 -6.12 -9.77 0.24
CA ARG A 32 -7.07 -10.06 1.31
C ARG A 32 -8.14 -8.99 1.50
N VAL A 33 -9.38 -9.39 1.24
CA VAL A 33 -10.59 -8.72 1.71
C VAL A 33 -11.48 -9.78 2.35
N PRO A 34 -11.81 -9.66 3.65
CA PRO A 34 -12.78 -10.55 4.28
C PRO A 34 -14.14 -10.50 3.56
N ALA A 35 -14.81 -11.65 3.42
CA ALA A 35 -16.12 -11.73 2.78
C ALA A 35 -17.20 -10.92 3.52
N VAL A 36 -17.05 -10.78 4.85
CA VAL A 36 -17.91 -9.97 5.70
C VAL A 36 -17.07 -9.07 6.61
N PRO A 37 -17.56 -7.88 6.98
CA PRO A 37 -16.91 -7.03 7.98
C PRO A 37 -16.80 -7.71 9.34
N HIS A 38 -15.67 -7.50 10.03
CA HIS A 38 -15.45 -8.00 11.38
C HIS A 38 -15.37 -6.83 12.37
N GLY A 39 -16.42 -6.64 13.16
CA GLY A 39 -16.50 -5.59 14.17
C GLY A 39 -16.65 -4.19 13.58
N ARG A 40 -16.25 -3.16 14.34
CA ARG A 40 -16.35 -1.77 13.90
C ARG A 40 -15.26 -1.42 12.87
N PRO A 41 -15.56 -0.56 11.86
CA PRO A 41 -14.56 -0.07 10.92
C PRO A 41 -13.42 0.61 11.67
N THR A 42 -12.18 0.38 11.22
CA THR A 42 -10.97 0.96 11.83
C THR A 42 -9.87 0.95 10.79
N LEU A 43 -9.12 2.04 10.70
CA LEU A 43 -7.93 2.12 9.87
C LEU A 43 -6.68 1.90 10.73
N VAL A 44 -5.91 0.87 10.42
CA VAL A 44 -4.60 0.62 10.98
C VAL A 44 -3.56 1.05 9.95
N VAL A 45 -2.75 2.05 10.27
CA VAL A 45 -1.68 2.57 9.40
C VAL A 45 -0.35 1.99 9.86
N LEU A 46 0.23 1.09 9.06
CA LEU A 46 1.56 0.57 9.32
C LEU A 46 2.64 1.53 8.81
N MET A 47 3.72 1.64 9.57
CA MET A 47 4.86 2.51 9.29
C MET A 47 6.17 1.78 9.66
N GLY A 48 7.25 2.15 8.97
CA GLY A 48 8.59 1.60 9.25
C GLY A 48 9.47 1.56 8.01
N LEU A 49 10.78 1.45 8.22
CA LEU A 49 11.76 1.37 7.14
C LEU A 49 11.60 0.07 6.31
N PRO A 50 12.07 0.02 5.06
CA PRO A 50 12.19 -1.24 4.33
C PRO A 50 12.97 -2.29 5.15
N GLY A 51 12.62 -3.57 5.00
CA GLY A 51 13.31 -4.67 5.69
C GLY A 51 12.91 -4.94 7.15
N VAL A 52 12.25 -4.01 7.85
CA VAL A 52 11.90 -4.17 9.29
C VAL A 52 10.78 -5.18 9.60
N GLY A 53 10.18 -5.80 8.58
CA GLY A 53 9.13 -6.80 8.76
C GLY A 53 7.68 -6.28 8.76
N LYS A 54 7.42 -5.06 8.25
CA LYS A 54 6.07 -4.47 8.15
C LYS A 54 5.04 -5.41 7.52
N SER A 55 5.31 -5.95 6.33
CA SER A 55 4.34 -6.80 5.61
C SER A 55 4.07 -8.12 6.33
N HIS A 56 5.05 -8.65 7.05
CA HIS A 56 4.82 -9.79 7.95
C HIS A 56 3.87 -9.42 9.09
N CYS A 57 4.09 -8.26 9.73
CA CYS A 57 3.19 -7.72 10.75
C CYS A 57 1.78 -7.45 10.18
N ALA A 58 1.69 -6.89 8.98
CA ALA A 58 0.43 -6.61 8.28
C ALA A 58 -0.41 -7.86 8.10
N ARG A 59 0.19 -8.94 7.59
CA ARG A 59 -0.49 -10.23 7.42
C ARG A 59 -1.05 -10.76 8.74
N LEU A 60 -0.22 -10.80 9.79
CA LEU A 60 -0.64 -11.26 11.12
C LEU A 60 -1.76 -10.40 11.72
N LEU A 61 -1.68 -9.08 11.55
CA LEU A 61 -2.74 -8.15 11.98
C LEU A 61 -4.03 -8.39 11.22
N CYS A 62 -3.96 -8.57 9.90
CA CYS A 62 -5.15 -8.84 9.09
C CYS A 62 -5.83 -10.14 9.52
N GLU A 63 -5.07 -11.21 9.70
CA GLU A 63 -5.56 -12.51 10.18
C GLU A 63 -6.27 -12.37 11.54
N ARG A 64 -5.61 -11.73 12.51
CA ARG A 64 -6.14 -11.58 13.87
C ARG A 64 -7.35 -10.64 13.96
N LEU A 65 -7.36 -9.57 13.17
CA LEU A 65 -8.41 -8.55 13.25
C LEU A 65 -9.57 -8.80 12.28
N GLY A 66 -9.44 -9.76 11.36
CA GLY A 66 -10.38 -9.86 10.23
C GLY A 66 -10.38 -8.59 9.38
N ALA A 67 -9.20 -8.02 9.11
CA ALA A 67 -9.06 -6.77 8.35
C ALA A 67 -8.68 -6.99 6.88
N ALA A 68 -9.13 -6.11 6.00
CA ALA A 68 -8.63 -6.04 4.63
C ALA A 68 -7.17 -5.55 4.62
N HIS A 69 -6.35 -6.09 3.72
CA HIS A 69 -4.95 -5.71 3.56
C HIS A 69 -4.81 -4.85 2.31
N VAL A 70 -4.48 -3.57 2.47
CA VAL A 70 -4.21 -2.64 1.37
C VAL A 70 -2.72 -2.34 1.38
N ALA A 71 -1.96 -2.97 0.48
CA ALA A 71 -0.51 -2.83 0.40
C ALA A 71 -0.07 -1.97 -0.79
N SER A 72 0.74 -0.93 -0.57
CA SER A 72 1.16 -0.04 -1.66
C SER A 72 2.01 -0.74 -2.73
N ASP A 73 2.85 -1.69 -2.32
CA ASP A 73 3.72 -2.42 -3.26
C ASP A 73 2.91 -3.39 -4.13
N GLU A 74 1.88 -4.02 -3.56
CA GLU A 74 0.93 -4.84 -4.32
C GLU A 74 0.17 -3.99 -5.34
N LEU A 75 -0.41 -2.86 -4.90
CA LEU A 75 -1.12 -1.94 -5.79
C LEU A 75 -0.23 -1.41 -6.91
N ARG A 76 1.06 -1.18 -6.62
CA ARG A 76 2.03 -0.77 -7.64
C ARG A 76 2.20 -1.82 -8.73
N GLY A 77 2.36 -3.09 -8.35
CA GLY A 77 2.45 -4.20 -9.30
C GLY A 77 1.16 -4.42 -10.10
N ARG A 78 -0.01 -4.05 -9.56
CA ARG A 78 -1.28 -4.08 -10.30
C ARG A 78 -1.42 -2.93 -11.30
N LEU A 79 -0.91 -1.74 -10.94
CA LEU A 79 -1.05 -0.54 -11.78
C LEU A 79 0.03 -0.43 -12.87
N PHE A 80 1.22 -0.97 -12.64
CA PHE A 80 2.38 -0.80 -13.51
C PHE A 80 3.14 -2.11 -13.73
N ILE A 81 3.37 -2.46 -14.99
CA ILE A 81 4.16 -3.63 -15.38
C ILE A 81 5.66 -3.42 -15.07
N ALA A 82 6.15 -2.20 -15.25
CA ALA A 82 7.53 -1.81 -14.97
C ALA A 82 7.52 -0.48 -14.21
N ALA A 83 7.26 -0.54 -12.91
CA ALA A 83 7.18 0.65 -12.06
C ALA A 83 8.54 1.33 -11.95
N THR A 84 8.58 2.65 -12.07
CA THR A 84 9.81 3.43 -11.93
C THR A 84 9.86 4.23 -10.63
N TYR A 85 8.83 4.11 -9.78
CA TYR A 85 8.71 4.81 -8.49
C TYR A 85 8.71 6.33 -8.61
N ALA A 86 8.38 6.85 -9.80
CA ALA A 86 8.28 8.28 -10.02
C ALA A 86 7.13 8.89 -9.21
N ASP A 87 7.21 10.19 -8.95
CA ASP A 87 6.21 10.90 -8.18
C ASP A 87 4.78 10.74 -8.72
N GLU A 88 4.59 10.74 -10.04
CA GLU A 88 3.27 10.50 -10.65
C GLU A 88 2.73 9.10 -10.35
N GLU A 89 3.59 8.08 -10.39
CA GLU A 89 3.19 6.71 -10.06
C GLU A 89 2.89 6.58 -8.57
N ASN A 90 3.69 7.21 -7.72
CA ASN A 90 3.43 7.26 -6.29
C ASN A 90 2.08 7.92 -6.00
N ARG A 91 1.77 9.05 -6.65
CA ARG A 91 0.46 9.71 -6.52
C ARG A 91 -0.68 8.78 -6.95
N ALA A 92 -0.53 8.05 -8.06
CA ALA A 92 -1.53 7.10 -8.52
C ALA A 92 -1.75 5.94 -7.54
N VAL A 93 -0.66 5.35 -7.01
CA VAL A 93 -0.73 4.27 -6.01
C VAL A 93 -1.43 4.74 -4.73
N PHE A 94 -1.07 5.91 -4.20
CA PHE A 94 -1.68 6.42 -2.97
C PHE A 94 -3.13 6.89 -3.17
N ALA A 95 -3.48 7.39 -4.36
CA ALA A 95 -4.87 7.68 -4.71
C ALA A 95 -5.71 6.39 -4.73
N ALA A 96 -5.22 5.34 -5.39
CA ALA A 96 -5.86 4.03 -5.42
C ALA A 96 -6.00 3.41 -4.02
N ALA A 97 -4.94 3.47 -3.20
CA ALA A 97 -4.96 3.00 -1.82
C ALA A 97 -6.00 3.77 -0.98
N THR A 98 -6.09 5.08 -1.16
CA THR A 98 -7.08 5.92 -0.48
C THR A 98 -8.50 5.53 -0.87
N ALA A 99 -8.79 5.38 -2.18
CA ALA A 99 -10.10 4.98 -2.67
C ALA A 99 -10.52 3.60 -2.14
N LEU A 100 -9.58 2.65 -2.07
CA LEU A 100 -9.82 1.33 -1.47
C LEU A 100 -10.11 1.42 0.03
N VAL A 101 -9.31 2.17 0.79
CA VAL A 101 -9.53 2.40 2.23
C VAL A 101 -10.91 3.04 2.45
N ASP A 102 -11.24 4.06 1.69
CA ASP A 102 -12.50 4.81 1.73
C ASP A 102 -13.70 3.86 1.50
N GLY A 103 -13.69 3.07 0.43
CA GLY A 103 -14.74 2.09 0.14
C GLY A 103 -14.83 0.97 1.18
N LEU A 104 -13.71 0.38 1.58
CA LEU A 104 -13.70 -0.71 2.56
C LEU A 104 -14.21 -0.27 3.94
N LEU A 105 -13.83 0.93 4.39
CA LEU A 105 -14.34 1.49 5.64
C LEU A 105 -15.83 1.82 5.55
N ALA A 106 -16.33 2.28 4.39
CA ALA A 106 -17.76 2.52 4.18
C ALA A 106 -18.57 1.23 4.31
N ASP A 107 -18.02 0.12 3.82
CA ASP A 107 -18.64 -1.20 3.91
C ASP A 107 -18.52 -1.86 5.28
N GLY A 108 -17.89 -1.19 6.26
CA GLY A 108 -17.77 -1.72 7.62
C GLY A 108 -16.44 -2.39 7.94
N HIS A 109 -15.55 -2.59 6.96
CA HIS A 109 -14.34 -3.38 7.18
C HIS A 109 -13.33 -2.63 8.05
N ARG A 110 -12.54 -3.40 8.81
CA ARG A 110 -11.24 -2.94 9.30
C ARG A 110 -10.24 -3.00 8.15
N VAL A 111 -9.33 -2.04 8.09
CA VAL A 111 -8.34 -1.95 7.01
C VAL A 111 -6.96 -1.78 7.61
N VAL A 112 -6.01 -2.60 7.17
CA VAL A 112 -4.58 -2.41 7.42
C VAL A 112 -3.97 -1.80 6.16
N LEU A 113 -3.55 -0.54 6.25
CA LEU A 113 -2.81 0.15 5.22
C LEU A 113 -1.31 -0.12 5.42
N ASP A 114 -0.77 -1.03 4.61
CA ASP A 114 0.64 -1.41 4.59
C ASP A 114 1.37 -0.62 3.49
N ALA A 115 1.99 0.47 3.89
CA ALA A 115 2.90 1.22 3.04
C ALA A 115 4.08 1.70 3.89
N THR A 116 5.17 2.12 3.24
CA THR A 116 6.31 2.70 3.95
C THR A 116 5.88 3.92 4.79
N ASN A 117 4.88 4.69 4.33
CA ASN A 117 4.16 5.71 5.09
C ASN A 117 5.03 6.71 5.88
N LEU A 118 6.31 6.89 5.52
CA LEU A 118 7.23 7.79 6.23
C LEU A 118 6.83 9.26 6.00
N ILE A 119 6.25 9.57 4.84
CA ILE A 119 5.83 10.91 4.48
C ILE A 119 4.36 11.13 4.84
N ALA A 120 4.08 12.16 5.65
CA ALA A 120 2.74 12.48 6.13
C ALA A 120 1.72 12.69 4.99
N ARG A 121 2.14 13.34 3.90
CA ARG A 121 1.29 13.61 2.73
C ARG A 121 0.77 12.34 2.06
N ASN A 122 1.49 11.22 2.16
CA ASN A 122 1.11 9.98 1.48
C ASN A 122 -0.01 9.25 2.22
N ARG A 123 -0.11 9.43 3.54
CA ARG A 123 -1.14 8.80 4.38
C ARG A 123 -2.30 9.72 4.74
N SER A 124 -2.16 11.05 4.57
CA SER A 124 -3.16 12.03 5.00
C SER A 124 -4.53 11.77 4.38
N ALA A 125 -4.61 11.51 3.07
CA ALA A 125 -5.88 11.30 2.39
C ALA A 125 -6.64 10.07 2.92
N ALA A 126 -5.95 8.96 3.19
CA ALA A 126 -6.54 7.77 3.80
C ALA A 126 -6.98 8.00 5.25
N VAL A 127 -6.20 8.76 6.03
CA VAL A 127 -6.56 9.16 7.40
C VAL A 127 -7.80 10.06 7.41
N GLU A 128 -7.88 11.02 6.49
CA GLU A 128 -9.07 11.86 6.34
C GLU A 128 -10.29 11.04 5.87
N ALA A 129 -10.10 10.05 5.00
CA ALA A 129 -11.16 9.12 4.60
C ALA A 129 -11.74 8.34 5.78
N ALA A 130 -10.88 7.89 6.71
CA ALA A 130 -11.30 7.25 7.95
C ALA A 130 -12.04 8.22 8.88
N ARG A 131 -11.51 9.44 9.06
CA ARG A 131 -12.13 10.48 9.88
C ARG A 131 -13.54 10.84 9.40
N ARG A 132 -13.73 11.01 8.09
CA ARG A 132 -15.07 11.27 7.49
C ARG A 132 -16.10 10.17 7.76
N ARG A 133 -15.66 8.99 8.17
CA ARG A 133 -16.50 7.81 8.46
C ARG A 133 -16.59 7.50 9.95
N ASP A 134 -16.08 8.40 10.80
CA ASP A 134 -15.94 8.16 12.23
C ASP A 134 -15.19 6.85 12.56
N ALA A 135 -14.32 6.40 11.66
CA ALA A 135 -13.51 5.21 11.83
C ALA A 135 -12.24 5.58 12.62
N PRO A 136 -11.95 4.92 13.76
CA PRO A 136 -10.72 5.14 14.50
C PRO A 136 -9.49 4.89 13.64
N VAL A 137 -8.44 5.69 13.87
CA VAL A 137 -7.15 5.55 13.19
C VAL A 137 -6.09 5.13 14.20
N VAL A 138 -5.45 3.99 13.96
CA VAL A 138 -4.38 3.44 14.80
C VAL A 138 -3.08 3.43 14.02
N TYR A 139 -2.05 4.06 14.55
CA TYR A 139 -0.71 4.05 13.96
C TYR A 139 0.13 2.94 14.59
N VAL A 140 0.73 2.09 13.75
CA VAL A 140 1.60 1.00 14.19
C VAL A 140 2.96 1.15 13.53
N ARG A 141 3.98 1.48 14.33
CA ARG A 141 5.37 1.58 13.87
C ARG A 141 6.10 0.27 14.12
N VAL A 142 6.54 -0.37 13.05
CA VAL A 142 7.37 -1.57 13.09
C VAL A 142 8.84 -1.16 12.95
N THR A 143 9.67 -1.67 13.86
CA THR A 143 11.11 -1.35 13.91
C THR A 143 11.92 -2.63 14.08
N ALA A 144 13.14 -2.61 13.58
CA ALA A 144 14.14 -3.63 13.81
C ALA A 144 15.53 -2.98 13.86
N PRO A 145 16.54 -3.64 14.42
CA PRO A 145 17.93 -3.22 14.26
C PRO A 145 18.27 -3.03 12.78
N GLU A 146 19.08 -2.01 12.48
CA GLU A 146 19.47 -1.67 11.11
C GLU A 146 20.20 -2.84 10.44
N VAL A 147 21.14 -3.47 11.15
CA VAL A 147 21.88 -4.66 10.68
C VAL A 147 20.95 -5.78 10.21
N ASP A 148 19.88 -6.07 10.95
CA ASP A 148 18.91 -7.10 10.59
C ASP A 148 18.06 -6.69 9.40
N SER A 149 17.75 -5.40 9.29
CA SER A 149 16.95 -4.84 8.19
C SER A 149 17.71 -4.89 6.88
N LEU A 150 18.99 -4.47 6.90
CA LEU A 150 19.91 -4.52 5.76
C LEU A 150 20.19 -5.96 5.34
N SER A 151 20.48 -6.86 6.30
CA SER A 151 20.70 -8.29 6.01
C SER A 151 19.49 -8.92 5.30
N ARG A 152 18.27 -8.61 5.76
CA ARG A 152 17.03 -9.07 5.12
C ARG A 152 16.84 -8.49 3.72
N LEU A 153 17.16 -7.21 3.50
CA LEU A 153 17.08 -6.59 2.19
C LEU A 153 18.09 -7.20 1.20
N ALA A 154 19.33 -7.43 1.65
CA ALA A 154 20.37 -8.09 0.86
C ALA A 154 19.94 -9.50 0.44
N ALA A 155 19.42 -10.30 1.38
CA ALA A 155 18.92 -11.65 1.09
C ALA A 155 17.76 -11.63 0.07
N ARG A 156 16.84 -10.66 0.16
CA ARG A 156 15.76 -10.50 -0.83
C ARG A 156 16.29 -10.16 -2.21
N ARG A 157 17.26 -9.25 -2.32
CA ARG A 157 17.89 -8.89 -3.61
C ARG A 157 18.55 -10.12 -4.25
N ALA A 158 19.28 -10.89 -3.46
CA ALA A 158 19.93 -12.12 -3.93
C ALA A 158 18.92 -13.19 -4.41
N GLY A 159 17.78 -13.35 -3.71
CA GLY A 159 16.72 -14.27 -4.12
C GLY A 159 15.90 -13.80 -5.32
N ARG A 160 15.70 -12.49 -5.49
CA ARG A 160 14.92 -11.90 -6.60
C ARG A 160 15.62 -11.95 -7.95
N ALA A 161 16.95 -11.98 -7.98
CA ALA A 161 17.72 -12.17 -9.21
C ALA A 161 17.39 -13.49 -9.93
N ALA A 162 16.71 -14.43 -9.26
CA ALA A 162 16.24 -15.67 -9.84
C ALA A 162 14.80 -15.61 -10.38
N ASP A 163 13.88 -14.72 -9.93
CA ASP A 163 12.46 -14.86 -10.32
C ASP A 163 11.42 -13.71 -10.00
N ASP A 164 11.73 -12.46 -9.61
CA ASP A 164 10.63 -11.46 -9.39
C ASP A 164 11.00 -9.93 -9.37
N HIS A 165 10.11 -9.10 -9.93
CA HIS A 165 10.21 -7.64 -10.20
C HIS A 165 9.57 -6.75 -9.11
N SER A 166 10.03 -6.85 -7.85
CA SER A 166 9.54 -6.03 -6.74
C SER A 166 10.62 -5.06 -6.20
N ASP A 167 10.60 -3.82 -6.68
CA ASP A 167 11.64 -2.79 -6.47
C ASP A 167 11.38 -1.90 -5.25
N ALA A 168 11.38 -2.48 -4.05
CA ALA A 168 11.53 -1.67 -2.83
C ALA A 168 13.01 -1.28 -2.65
N ASP A 169 13.48 -0.27 -3.40
CA ASP A 169 14.83 0.28 -3.29
C ASP A 169 14.93 1.49 -2.35
N GLU A 170 16.13 1.64 -1.78
CA GLU A 170 16.53 2.40 -0.59
C GLU A 170 16.44 3.93 -0.67
N SER A 171 15.77 4.54 -1.65
CA SER A 171 15.66 6.00 -1.70
C SER A 171 14.52 6.51 -0.80
N VAL A 172 14.86 6.83 0.44
CA VAL A 172 14.08 7.75 1.30
C VAL A 172 14.29 9.18 0.81
#